data_AF-A0A7V8Z5E0-F1
#
_entry.id   AF-A0A7V8Z5E0-F1
#
_cell.length_a   1.000
_cell.length_b   1.000
_cell.length_c   1.000
_cell.angle_alpha   90.00
_cell.angle_beta   90.00
_cell.angle_gamma   90.00
#
_symmetry.space_group_name_H-M   'P 1'
#
loop_
_entity.id
_entity.type
_entity.pdbx_description
1 polymer ?
#
loop_
_entity_poly.entity_id
_entity_poly.type
_entity_poly.pdbx_seq_one_letter_code
_entity_poly.pdbx_strand_id
1 'polypeptide(L)'
;MAKNDSPIGSSVVEHIGKRRARSATYRETQDRLRPFEEIARVVIMRRAQLGLTQQEVAERMDTTKSVISRIESGQHRSGTDILRRLAEALDGQAVIGFEFDPSEQRQAELVRL
;
A
#
# COMPACT_ATOMS: atom_id res chain seq x y z
N MET A 1 15.71 -9.64 11.47
CA MET A 1 14.44 -10.37 11.30
C MET A 1 14.80 -11.80 10.94
N ALA A 2 14.48 -12.77 11.79
CA ALA A 2 14.77 -14.18 11.51
C ALA A 2 14.00 -14.62 10.26
N LYS A 3 14.68 -15.33 9.35
CA LYS A 3 14.03 -15.98 8.22
C LYS A 3 13.03 -17.00 8.79
N ASN A 4 11.75 -16.79 8.52
CA ASN A 4 10.69 -17.77 8.80
C ASN A 4 10.79 -18.95 7.83
N ASP A 5 11.94 -19.64 7.85
CA ASP A 5 12.17 -20.87 7.10
C ASP A 5 11.69 -22.03 7.98
N SER A 6 10.37 -22.17 8.12
CA SER A 6 9.80 -23.40 8.67
C SER A 6 10.17 -24.58 7.76
N PRO A 7 10.61 -25.74 8.31
CA PRO A 7 11.03 -26.90 7.50
C PRO A 7 9.86 -27.62 6.82
N ILE A 8 8.64 -27.11 6.97
CA ILE A 8 7.41 -27.64 6.40
C ILE A 8 6.83 -26.56 5.49
N GLY A 9 6.79 -26.82 4.18
CA GLY A 9 6.33 -25.89 3.15
C GLY A 9 7.44 -25.04 2.54
N SER A 10 7.07 -24.13 1.62
CA SER A 10 7.96 -23.10 1.07
C SER A 10 7.68 -21.76 1.74
N SER A 11 8.68 -20.88 1.83
CA SER A 11 8.45 -19.52 2.31
C SER A 11 7.37 -18.80 1.48
N VAL A 12 6.66 -17.83 2.08
CA VAL A 12 5.65 -17.03 1.35
C VAL A 12 6.27 -16.37 0.11
N VAL A 13 7.49 -15.87 0.25
CA VAL A 13 8.24 -15.23 -0.86
C VAL A 13 8.51 -16.23 -1.98
N GLU A 14 9.00 -17.43 -1.65
CA GLU A 14 9.26 -18.48 -2.62
C GLU A 14 7.96 -18.98 -3.29
N HIS A 15 6.89 -19.16 -2.52
CA HIS A 15 5.58 -19.58 -3.03
C HIS A 15 5.03 -18.56 -4.05
N ILE A 16 5.05 -17.27 -3.69
CA ILE A 16 4.63 -16.17 -4.57
C ILE A 16 5.51 -16.14 -5.82
N GLY A 17 6.84 -16.28 -5.67
CA GLY A 17 7.78 -16.33 -6.78
C GLY A 17 7.47 -17.47 -7.77
N LYS A 18 7.26 -18.69 -7.27
CA LYS A 18 6.87 -19.86 -8.08
C LYS A 18 5.55 -19.61 -8.82
N ARG A 19 4.54 -19.05 -8.15
CA ARG A 19 3.26 -18.71 -8.79
C ARG A 19 3.40 -17.63 -9.87
N ARG A 20 4.18 -16.59 -9.59
CA ARG A 20 4.47 -15.49 -10.52
C ARG A 20 5.17 -15.97 -11.78
N ALA A 21 6.12 -16.90 -11.67
CA ALA A 21 6.79 -17.49 -12.82
C ALA A 21 5.84 -18.30 -13.72
N ARG A 22 4.87 -19.00 -13.12
CA ARG A 22 4.00 -19.98 -13.80
C ARG A 22 2.77 -19.37 -14.49
N SER A 23 2.36 -18.14 -14.18
CA SER A 23 1.11 -17.56 -14.71
C SER A 23 1.27 -16.09 -15.07
N ALA A 24 1.01 -15.75 -16.34
CA ALA A 24 0.98 -14.38 -16.83
C ALA A 24 -0.13 -13.56 -16.14
N THR A 25 -1.35 -14.09 -16.09
CA THR A 25 -2.50 -13.43 -15.43
C THR A 25 -2.23 -13.11 -13.95
N TYR A 26 -1.58 -14.03 -13.24
CA TYR A 26 -1.21 -13.78 -11.84
C TYR A 26 -0.16 -12.67 -11.72
N ARG A 27 0.84 -12.67 -12.60
CA ARG A 27 1.90 -11.66 -12.67
C ARG A 27 1.33 -10.26 -12.94
N GLU A 28 0.48 -10.14 -13.95
CA GLU A 28 -0.21 -8.89 -14.33
C GLU A 28 -1.11 -8.38 -13.21
N THR A 29 -1.89 -9.28 -12.58
CA THR A 29 -2.76 -8.90 -11.46
C THR A 29 -1.93 -8.37 -10.29
N GLN A 30 -0.82 -9.03 -9.95
CA GLN A 30 0.07 -8.57 -8.90
C GLN A 30 0.70 -7.21 -9.25
N ASP A 31 1.14 -7.01 -10.48
CA ASP A 31 1.73 -5.73 -10.91
C ASP A 31 0.71 -4.60 -10.88
N ARG A 32 -0.55 -4.88 -11.25
CA ARG A 32 -1.67 -3.93 -11.16
C ARG A 32 -2.01 -3.56 -9.71
N LEU A 33 -1.91 -4.51 -8.78
CA LEU A 33 -2.30 -4.29 -7.37
C LEU A 33 -1.17 -3.72 -6.51
N ARG A 34 0.08 -3.90 -6.92
CA ARG A 34 1.28 -3.50 -6.15
C ARG A 34 1.20 -2.09 -5.54
N PRO A 35 0.82 -1.03 -6.27
CA PRO A 35 0.78 0.32 -5.67
C PRO A 35 -0.24 0.43 -4.53
N PHE A 36 -1.38 -0.26 -4.65
CA PHE A 36 -2.43 -0.23 -3.63
C PHE A 36 -2.02 -1.06 -2.39
N GLU A 37 -1.33 -2.18 -2.59
CA GLU A 37 -0.74 -2.96 -1.49
C GLU A 37 0.32 -2.16 -0.72
N GLU A 38 1.14 -1.37 -1.42
CA GLU A 38 2.15 -0.51 -0.81
C GLU A 38 1.51 0.61 0.03
N ILE A 39 0.50 1.29 -0.52
CA ILE A 39 -0.30 2.28 0.22
C ILE A 39 -0.92 1.63 1.47
N ALA A 40 -1.55 0.46 1.32
CA ALA A 40 -2.17 -0.26 2.43
C ALA A 40 -1.18 -0.54 3.56
N ARG A 41 0.04 -0.98 3.23
CA ARG A 41 1.10 -1.22 4.23
C ARG A 41 1.46 0.06 4.97
N VAL A 42 1.67 1.17 4.28
CA VAL A 42 1.99 2.46 4.91
C VAL A 42 0.89 2.87 5.88
N VAL A 43 -0.37 2.76 5.46
CA VAL A 43 -1.55 3.09 6.27
C VAL A 43 -1.64 2.22 7.51
N ILE A 44 -1.55 0.90 7.37
CA ILE A 44 -1.62 -0.05 8.50
C ILE A 44 -0.51 0.23 9.51
N MET A 45 0.72 0.42 9.02
CA MET A 45 1.88 0.66 9.88
C MET A 45 1.75 1.99 10.63
N ARG A 46 1.37 3.07 9.94
CA ARG A 46 1.21 4.39 10.56
C ARG A 46 0.06 4.37 11.57
N ARG A 47 -1.07 3.76 11.21
CA ARG A 47 -2.22 3.61 12.11
C ARG A 47 -1.83 2.87 13.39
N ALA A 48 -1.07 1.78 13.26
CA ALA A 48 -0.56 1.02 14.41
C ALA A 48 0.39 1.85 15.30
N GLN A 49 1.27 2.66 14.70
CA GLN A 49 2.15 3.58 15.44
C GLN A 49 1.37 4.62 16.24
N LEU A 50 0.25 5.10 15.69
CA LEU A 50 -0.64 6.07 16.36
C LEU A 50 -1.61 5.41 17.37
N GLY A 51 -1.62 4.08 17.46
CA GLY A 51 -2.55 3.35 18.33
C GLY A 51 -4.02 3.44 17.90
N LEU A 52 -4.29 3.76 16.63
CA LEU A 52 -5.64 3.98 16.12
C LEU A 52 -6.28 2.69 15.59
N THR A 53 -7.58 2.58 15.74
CA THR A 53 -8.43 1.58 15.10
C THR A 53 -8.85 2.06 13.70
N GLN A 54 -9.31 1.15 12.85
CA GLN A 54 -9.89 1.53 11.55
C GLN A 54 -11.12 2.42 11.70
N GLN A 55 -11.88 2.27 12.79
CA GLN A 55 -13.06 3.08 13.07
C GLN A 55 -12.68 4.52 13.41
N GLU A 56 -11.66 4.73 14.24
CA GLU A 56 -11.18 6.08 14.60
C GLU A 56 -10.58 6.81 13.39
N VAL A 57 -9.85 6.11 12.51
CA VAL A 57 -9.40 6.73 11.24
C VAL A 57 -10.60 7.10 10.36
N ALA A 58 -11.63 6.26 10.31
CA ALA A 58 -12.83 6.56 9.54
C ALA A 58 -13.55 7.81 10.06
N GLU A 59 -13.65 7.96 11.38
CA GLU A 59 -14.23 9.14 12.04
C GLU A 59 -13.44 10.40 11.74
N ARG A 60 -12.10 10.36 11.84
CA ARG A 60 -11.23 11.48 11.46
C ARG A 60 -11.38 11.88 10.00
N MET A 61 -11.63 10.89 9.13
CA MET A 61 -11.83 11.11 7.71
C MET A 61 -13.25 11.49 7.35
N ASP A 62 -14.23 11.51 8.26
CA ASP A 62 -15.67 11.60 7.94
C ASP A 62 -16.08 10.58 6.86
N THR A 63 -15.84 9.31 7.16
CA THR A 63 -16.16 8.18 6.29
C THR A 63 -16.53 6.93 7.11
N THR A 64 -16.68 5.79 6.46
CA THR A 64 -17.03 4.53 7.12
C THR A 64 -15.82 3.64 7.35
N LYS A 65 -15.87 2.81 8.39
CA LYS A 65 -14.87 1.74 8.63
C LYS A 65 -14.68 0.84 7.41
N SER A 66 -15.74 0.59 6.62
CA SER A 66 -15.64 -0.23 5.41
C SER A 66 -14.84 0.44 4.29
N VAL A 67 -14.76 1.77 4.25
CA VAL A 67 -13.83 2.50 3.37
C VAL A 67 -12.40 2.25 3.82
N ILE A 68 -12.09 2.42 5.10
CA ILE A 68 -10.73 2.19 5.63
C ILE A 68 -10.29 0.73 5.44
N SER A 69 -11.18 -0.22 5.74
CA SER A 69 -10.93 -1.65 5.52
C SER A 69 -10.62 -1.99 4.06
N ARG A 70 -11.33 -1.35 3.10
CA ARG A 70 -11.05 -1.52 1.66
C ARG A 70 -9.72 -0.92 1.23
N ILE A 71 -9.28 0.16 1.86
CA ILE A 71 -7.96 0.75 1.61
C ILE A 71 -6.87 -0.17 2.16
N GLU A 72 -7.01 -0.62 3.40
CA GLU A 72 -6.05 -1.51 4.06
C GLU A 72 -5.99 -2.92 3.44
N SER A 73 -6.97 -3.33 2.64
CA SER A 73 -6.91 -4.59 1.91
C SER A 73 -5.94 -4.56 0.71
N GLY A 74 -5.53 -3.38 0.26
CA GLY A 74 -4.63 -3.22 -0.88
C GLY A 74 -5.25 -3.59 -2.24
N GLN A 75 -6.58 -3.73 -2.30
CA GLN A 75 -7.28 -4.13 -3.53
C GLN A 75 -8.07 -2.98 -4.17
N HIS A 76 -8.19 -1.85 -3.49
CA HIS A 76 -9.03 -0.74 -3.92
C HIS A 76 -8.22 0.40 -4.54
N ARG A 77 -8.74 0.96 -5.63
CA ARG A 77 -8.21 2.20 -6.23
C ARG A 77 -8.67 3.38 -5.37
N SER A 78 -7.73 4.03 -4.69
CA SER A 78 -7.97 5.29 -3.99
C SER A 78 -7.57 6.46 -4.87
N GLY A 79 -8.45 7.43 -5.05
CA GLY A 79 -8.11 8.70 -5.71
C GLY A 79 -7.24 9.59 -4.83
N THR A 80 -6.67 10.65 -5.41
CA THR A 80 -5.78 11.61 -4.73
C THR A 80 -6.45 12.28 -3.53
N ASP A 81 -7.72 12.65 -3.64
CA ASP A 81 -8.48 13.27 -2.53
C ASP A 81 -8.62 12.35 -1.32
N ILE A 82 -8.79 11.05 -1.56
CA ILE A 82 -8.85 10.05 -0.48
C ILE A 82 -7.49 9.90 0.17
N LEU A 83 -6.40 9.85 -0.62
CA LEU A 83 -5.04 9.75 -0.09
C LEU A 83 -4.67 10.98 0.74
N ARG A 84 -5.07 12.18 0.31
CA ARG A 84 -4.88 13.42 1.07
C ARG A 84 -5.57 13.37 2.42
N ARG A 85 -6.90 13.14 2.44
CA ARG A 85 -7.70 13.04 3.68
C ARG A 85 -7.20 11.93 4.61
N LEU A 86 -6.76 10.81 4.04
CA LEU A 86 -6.22 9.69 4.80
C LEU A 86 -4.90 10.04 5.47
N ALA A 87 -4.01 10.73 4.76
CA ALA A 87 -2.75 11.19 5.35
C ALA A 87 -3.00 12.20 6.48
N GLU A 88 -3.91 13.16 6.28
CA GLU A 88 -4.33 14.12 7.31
C GLU A 88 -4.87 13.40 8.56
N ALA A 89 -5.74 12.41 8.39
CA ALA A 89 -6.28 11.61 9.50
C ALA A 89 -5.22 10.79 10.26
N LEU A 90 -4.07 10.53 9.62
CA LEU A 90 -2.93 9.80 10.15
C LEU A 90 -1.77 10.72 10.58
N ASP A 91 -2.07 11.99 10.88
CA ASP A 91 -1.13 13.01 11.34
C ASP A 91 0.07 13.13 10.39
N GLY A 92 -0.21 13.19 9.09
CA GLY A 92 0.77 13.25 8.02
C GLY A 92 0.28 14.02 6.79
N GLN A 93 1.06 13.94 5.73
CA GLN A 93 0.77 14.62 4.47
C GLN A 93 1.06 13.69 3.29
N ALA A 94 0.14 13.61 2.33
CA ALA A 94 0.33 12.80 1.15
C ALA A 94 1.22 13.55 0.13
N VAL A 95 2.19 12.83 -0.41
CA VAL A 95 3.10 13.32 -1.46
C VAL A 95 3.13 12.28 -2.56
N ILE A 96 2.91 12.69 -3.81
CA ILE A 96 3.06 11.84 -4.99
C ILE A 96 4.35 12.23 -5.70
N GLY A 97 5.13 11.23 -6.11
CA GLY A 97 6.29 11.42 -6.97
C GLY A 97 6.00 11.01 -8.40
N PHE A 98 6.46 11.81 -9.35
CA PHE A 98 6.50 11.47 -10.76
C PHE A 98 7.94 11.18 -11.18
N GLU A 99 8.16 10.00 -11.73
CA GLU A 99 9.46 9.61 -12.30
C GLU A 99 9.36 9.71 -13.82
N PHE A 100 10.24 10.50 -14.41
CA PHE A 100 10.42 10.63 -15.85
C PHE A 100 11.68 9.86 -16.29
N ASP A 101 11.86 9.68 -17.59
CA ASP A 101 12.87 8.82 -18.24
C ASP A 101 14.13 8.52 -17.40
N PRO A 102 14.41 7.24 -17.09
CA PRO A 102 15.52 6.84 -16.23
C PRO A 102 16.92 7.13 -16.81
N SER A 103 17.01 7.50 -18.10
CA SER A 103 18.27 7.88 -18.75
C SER A 103 18.75 9.28 -18.37
N GLU A 104 17.86 10.12 -17.85
CA GLU A 104 18.21 11.41 -17.28
C GLU A 104 18.18 11.27 -15.77
N GLN A 105 19.28 11.60 -15.09
CA GLN A 105 19.36 11.62 -13.61
C GLN A 105 18.51 12.74 -13.02
N ARG A 106 17.20 12.74 -13.30
CA ARG A 106 16.23 13.65 -12.70
C ARG A 106 15.65 12.99 -11.45
N GLN A 107 15.64 13.74 -10.37
CA GLN A 107 14.95 13.35 -9.14
C GLN A 107 13.45 13.26 -9.42
N ALA A 108 12.74 12.38 -8.70
CA ALA A 108 11.28 12.33 -8.79
C ALA A 108 10.68 13.71 -8.49
N GLU A 109 9.80 14.19 -9.37
CA GLU A 109 9.07 15.43 -9.15
C GLU A 109 7.97 15.18 -8.12
N LEU A 110 8.12 15.75 -6.93
CA LEU A 110 7.20 15.55 -5.82
C LEU A 110 6.11 16.62 -5.79
N VAL A 111 4.85 16.17 -5.75
CA VAL A 111 3.66 17.01 -5.59
C VAL A 111 3.01 16.71 -4.25
N ARG A 112 2.79 17.74 -3.44
CA ARG A 112 2.03 17.64 -2.19
C ARG A 112 0.54 17.66 -2.55
N LEU A 113 -0.20 16.66 -2.08
CA LEU A 113 -1.65 16.57 -2.31
C LEU A 113 -2.41 17.45 -1.33
#